data_AF-A0A661IWK3-F1
#
_entry.id   AF-A0A661IWK3-F1
#
_cell.length_a   1.000
_cell.length_b   1.000
_cell.length_c   1.000
_cell.angle_alpha   90.00
_cell.angle_beta   90.00
_cell.angle_gamma   90.00
#
_symmetry.space_group_name_H-M   'P 1'
#
loop_
_entity.id
_entity.type
_entity.pdbx_description
1 polymer ?
#
loop_
_entity_poly.entity_id
_entity_poly.type
_entity_poly.pdbx_seq_one_letter_code
_entity_poly.pdbx_strand_id
1 'polypeptide(L)' 'METDNPAKIIIGNREMTREEFFEEKERRRELRSRLSFEEKIKALVKLQEIALLWGNKKDVIVWRM' A
#
# COMPACT_ATOMS: atom_id res chain seq x y z
N MET A 1 6.27 -2.88 37.42
CA MET A 1 5.13 -2.95 36.48
C MET A 1 5.71 -2.70 35.10
N GLU A 2 5.94 -3.77 34.34
CA GLU A 2 6.35 -3.64 32.93
C GLU A 2 5.20 -2.98 32.16
N THR A 3 5.50 -1.85 31.53
CA THR A 3 4.58 -1.17 30.62
C THR A 3 4.53 -1.96 29.33
N ASP A 4 3.62 -2.93 29.25
CA ASP A 4 3.32 -3.64 28.00
C ASP A 4 2.51 -2.70 27.10
N ASN A 5 3.21 -1.79 26.41
CA ASN A 5 2.61 -0.91 25.42
C ASN A 5 2.80 -1.58 24.05
N PRO A 6 1.78 -2.24 23.48
CA PRO A 6 1.92 -2.89 22.19
C PRO A 6 2.37 -1.84 21.16
N ALA A 7 3.44 -2.16 20.42
CA ALA A 7 4.04 -1.23 19.47
C ALA A 7 2.97 -0.67 18.51
N LYS A 8 2.74 0.64 18.58
CA LYS A 8 1.78 1.36 17.74
C LYS A 8 2.43 1.77 16.42
N ILE A 9 1.70 1.56 15.33
CA ILE A 9 2.06 1.97 13.98
C ILE A 9 1.15 3.14 13.58
N ILE A 10 1.74 4.22 13.09
CA ILE A 10 1.01 5.40 12.60
C ILE A 10 1.17 5.48 11.08
N ILE A 11 0.06 5.44 10.35
CA ILE A 11 0.02 5.58 8.88
C ILE A 11 -0.96 6.69 8.52
N GLY A 12 -0.43 7.83 8.07
CA GLY A 12 -1.24 9.03 7.84
C GLY A 12 -1.89 9.49 9.16
N ASN A 13 -3.22 9.50 9.18
CA ASN A 13 -4.02 9.90 10.35
C ASN A 13 -4.58 8.71 11.14
N ARG A 14 -4.10 7.49 10.89
CA ARG A 14 -4.54 6.27 11.59
C ARG A 14 -3.45 5.76 12.51
N GLU A 15 -3.83 5.49 13.75
CA GLU A 15 -3.05 4.68 14.69
C GLU A 15 -3.61 3.26 14.71
N MET A 16 -2.74 2.27 14.70
CA MET A 16 -3.11 0.86 14.80
C MET A 16 -2.05 0.06 15.56
N THR A 17 -2.43 -1.07 16.14
CA THR A 17 -1.47 -2.01 16.70
C THR A 17 -0.73 -2.76 15.60
N ARG A 18 0.36 -3.42 15.97
CA ARG A 18 1.08 -4.32 15.07
C ARG A 18 0.18 -5.44 14.54
N GLU A 19 -0.65 -6.06 15.38
CA GLU A 19 -1.55 -7.13 14.92
C GLU A 19 -2.56 -6.62 13.90
N GLU A 20 -3.22 -5.49 14.19
CA GLU A 20 -4.19 -4.87 13.28
C GLU A 20 -3.57 -4.56 11.91
N PHE A 21 -2.32 -4.08 11.90
CA PHE A 21 -1.61 -3.82 10.64
C PHE A 21 -1.41 -5.09 9.80
N PHE A 22 -1.04 -6.22 10.41
CA PHE A 22 -0.84 -7.47 9.70
C PHE A 22 -2.15 -8.11 9.23
N GLU A 23 -3.22 -8.04 10.05
CA GLU A 23 -4.54 -8.48 9.63
C GLU A 23 -5.07 -7.68 8.44
N GLU A 24 -4.91 -6.35 8.46
CA GLU A 24 -5.31 -5.51 7.32
C GLU A 24 -4.45 -5.79 6.09
N LYS A 25 -3.17 -6.11 6.27
CA LYS A 25 -2.28 -6.52 5.17
C LYS A 25 -2.76 -7.80 4.49
N GLU A 26 -3.12 -8.83 5.25
CA GLU A 26 -3.65 -10.08 4.67
C GLU A 26 -5.02 -9.87 4.02
N ARG A 27 -5.94 -9.10 4.65
CA ARG A 27 -7.22 -8.75 4.03
C ARG A 27 -7.04 -8.03 2.69
N ARG A 28 -6.11 -7.07 2.61
CA ARG A 28 -5.79 -6.36 1.36
C ARG A 28 -5.15 -7.27 0.32
N ARG A 29 -4.38 -8.27 0.75
CA ARG A 29 -3.80 -9.28 -0.14
C ARG A 29 -4.89 -10.15 -0.77
N GLU A 30 -5.86 -10.63 0.01
CA GLU A 30 -7.01 -11.39 -0.49
C GLU A 30 -7.87 -10.56 -1.44
N LEU A 31 -8.16 -9.30 -1.11
CA LEU A 31 -8.91 -8.42 -2.01
C LEU A 31 -8.18 -8.21 -3.34
N ARG A 32 -6.86 -8.02 -3.31
CA ARG A 32 -6.05 -7.86 -4.52
C ARG A 32 -5.96 -9.14 -5.35
N SER A 33 -6.01 -10.32 -4.73
CA SER A 33 -5.96 -11.59 -5.49
C SER A 33 -7.19 -11.76 -6.38
N ARG A 34 -8.34 -11.27 -5.91
CA ARG A 34 -9.64 -11.29 -6.60
C ARG A 34 -9.77 -10.28 -7.75
N LEU A 35 -8.85 -9.32 -7.86
CA LEU A 35 -8.87 -8.36 -8.97
C LEU A 35 -8.69 -9.07 -10.31
N SER A 36 -9.45 -8.61 -11.32
CA SER A 36 -9.25 -9.00 -12.70
C SER A 36 -7.85 -8.60 -13.19
N PHE A 37 -7.42 -9.19 -14.32
CA PHE A 37 -6.15 -8.83 -14.92
C PHE A 37 -6.08 -7.34 -15.28
N GLU A 38 -7.15 -6.80 -15.87
CA GLU A 38 -7.24 -5.39 -16.24
C GLU A 38 -7.12 -4.45 -15.04
N GLU A 39 -7.81 -4.76 -13.92
CA GLU A 39 -7.71 -3.97 -12.69
C GLU A 39 -6.31 -4.01 -12.08
N LYS A 40 -5.62 -5.15 -12.17
CA LYS A 40 -4.21 -5.27 -11.74
C LYS A 40 -3.30 -4.38 -12.61
N ILE A 41 -3.50 -4.35 -13.92
CA ILE A 41 -2.74 -3.46 -14.82
C ILE A 41 -3.03 -1.99 -14.49
N LYS A 42 -4.30 -1.59 -14.32
CA LYS A 42 -4.66 -0.23 -13.90
C LYS A 42 -3.99 0.19 -12.59
N ALA A 43 -3.98 -0.70 -11.60
CA ALA A 43 -3.31 -0.44 -10.31
C ALA A 43 -1.80 -0.23 -10.47
N LEU A 44 -1.14 -1.03 -11.34
CA LEU A 44 0.29 -0.89 -11.63
C LEU A 44 0.60 0.44 -12.35
N VAL A 45 -0.19 0.81 -13.36
CA VAL A 45 -0.05 2.10 -14.06
C VAL A 45 -0.19 3.26 -13.07
N LYS A 46 -1.18 3.20 -12.16
CA LYS A 46 -1.37 4.21 -11.11
C LYS A 46 -0.14 4.37 -10.22
N LEU A 47 0.50 3.27 -9.85
CA LEU A 47 1.73 3.29 -9.04
C LEU A 47 2.90 3.92 -9.81
N GLN A 48 3.01 3.67 -11.12
CA GLN A 48 4.01 4.32 -11.98
C GLN A 48 3.78 5.83 -12.04
N GLU A 49 2.53 6.28 -12.22
CA GLU A 49 2.18 7.71 -12.20
C GLU A 49 2.58 8.39 -10.88
N ILE A 50 2.27 7.77 -9.73
CA ILE A 50 2.64 8.29 -8.41
C ILE A 50 4.17 8.35 -8.26
N ALA A 51 4.87 7.30 -8.69
CA ALA A 51 6.33 7.26 -8.63
C ALA A 51 7.00 8.34 -9.49
N LEU A 52 6.43 8.66 -10.65
CA LEU A 52 6.90 9.76 -11.51
C LEU A 52 6.76 11.13 -10.79
N LEU A 53 5.63 11.34 -10.10
CA LEU A 53 5.35 12.57 -9.35
C LEU A 53 6.23 12.70 -8.10
N TRP A 54 6.61 11.59 -7.47
CA TRP A 54 7.48 11.59 -6.30
C TRP A 54 8.94 11.87 -6.66
N GLY A 55 9.35 13.13 -6.45
CA GLY A 55 10.74 13.56 -6.58
C GLY A 55 11.17 13.86 -8.03
N ASN A 56 10.22 13.99 -8.95
CA ASN A 56 10.46 14.29 -10.36
C ASN A 56 11.45 13.29 -11.02
N LYS A 57 11.36 12.01 -10.62
CA LYS A 57 12.22 10.94 -11.13
C LYS A 57 11.89 10.68 -12.60
N LYS A 58 12.75 11.18 -13.48
CA LYS A 58 12.59 11.10 -14.94
C LYS A 58 12.70 9.69 -15.51
N ASP A 59 13.12 8.71 -14.70
CA ASP A 59 13.40 7.33 -15.14
C ASP A 59 12.20 6.38 -14.96
N VAL A 60 11.03 6.91 -14.58
CA VAL A 60 9.81 6.10 -14.44
C VAL A 60 9.07 6.01 -15.78
N ILE A 61 9.00 4.80 -16.34
CA ILE A 61 8.19 4.52 -17.53
C ILE A 61 6.74 4.29 -17.06
N VAL A 62 5.84 5.17 -17.50
CA VAL A 62 4.39 5.00 -17.31
C VAL A 62 3.82 4.35 -18.56
N TRP A 63 3.20 3.18 -18.42
CA TRP A 63 2.50 2.54 -19.53
C TRP A 63 1.23 3.29 -19.89
N ARG A 64 0.99 3.50 -21.19
CA ARG A 64 -0.30 3.98 -21.70
C ARG A 64 -1.20 2.78 -21.96
N MET A 65 -2.40 2.83 -21.39
CA MET A 65 -3.48 1.88 -21.68
C MET A 65 -4.15 2.22 -23.02
#